data_AF-A0A2D7RVD9-F1
#
_entry.id   AF-A0A2D7RVD9-F1
#
_cell.length_a   1.000
_cell.length_b   1.000
_cell.length_c   1.000
_cell.angle_alpha   90.00
_cell.angle_beta   90.00
_cell.angle_gamma   90.00
#
_symmetry.space_group_name_H-M   'P 1'
#
loop_
_entity.id
_entity.type
_entity.pdbx_description
1 polymer ?
#
loop_
_entity_poly.entity_id
_entity_poly.type
_entity_poly.pdbx_seq_one_letter_code
_entity_poly.pdbx_strand_id
1 'polypeptide(L)'
;CAHLGLTPQSIHKIGGFKTQGDNKTSAEAIISSAIILEQAGAELLVVECIPAALGKKISESLSIPVIGIGAGANTDGQILVLYDLIGLSPQMPGFSKNFLSEGNSISDALIRFATAIRDGSFPPADQSHPS
;
A
#
# COMPACT_ATOMS: atom_id res chain seq x y z
N CYS A 1 2.59 -9.52 11.72
CA CYS A 1 2.17 -8.56 10.69
C CYS A 1 0.66 -8.56 10.61
N ALA A 2 0.02 -7.43 10.89
CA ALA A 2 -1.41 -7.24 10.64
C ALA A 2 -1.64 -6.64 9.24
N HIS A 3 -2.88 -6.65 8.76
CA HIS A 3 -3.25 -6.10 7.45
C HIS A 3 -4.63 -5.45 7.52
N LEU A 4 -4.73 -4.18 7.14
CA LEU A 4 -5.96 -3.38 7.07
C LEU A 4 -6.14 -2.72 5.71
N GLY A 5 -7.32 -2.11 5.51
CA GLY A 5 -7.74 -1.56 4.23
C GLY A 5 -8.42 -2.65 3.40
N LEU A 6 -8.11 -2.72 2.11
CA LEU A 6 -8.63 -3.77 1.26
C LEU A 6 -7.95 -5.09 1.62
N THR A 7 -8.66 -6.00 2.28
CA THR A 7 -8.17 -7.36 2.52
C THR A 7 -8.69 -8.28 1.42
N PRO A 8 -7.87 -8.78 0.47
CA PRO A 8 -8.35 -9.53 -0.69
C PRO A 8 -9.16 -10.79 -0.34
N GLN A 9 -8.89 -11.40 0.82
CA GLN A 9 -9.63 -12.55 1.35
C GLN A 9 -11.11 -12.25 1.62
N SER A 10 -11.47 -10.98 1.76
CA SER A 10 -12.83 -10.50 2.03
C SER A 10 -13.50 -9.89 0.79
N ILE A 11 -12.96 -10.12 -0.41
CA ILE A 11 -13.38 -9.42 -1.63
C ILE A 11 -14.89 -9.51 -1.92
N HIS A 12 -15.53 -10.66 -1.67
CA HIS A 12 -16.96 -10.82 -1.86
C HIS A 12 -17.81 -10.04 -0.84
N LYS A 13 -17.28 -9.82 0.38
CA LYS A 13 -17.93 -9.00 1.41
C LYS A 13 -17.76 -7.51 1.14
N ILE A 14 -16.59 -7.11 0.63
CA ILE A 14 -16.23 -5.72 0.30
C ILE A 14 -16.87 -5.28 -1.04
N GLY A 15 -17.21 -6.24 -1.90
CA GLY A 15 -17.85 -5.97 -3.19
C GLY A 15 -16.85 -5.57 -4.28
N GLY A 16 -15.66 -6.18 -4.27
CA GLY A 16 -14.60 -5.99 -5.26
C GLY A 16 -13.35 -5.28 -4.73
N PHE A 17 -12.43 -4.98 -5.65
CA PHE A 17 -11.23 -4.18 -5.38
C PHE A 17 -11.63 -2.70 -5.34
N LYS A 18 -11.90 -2.18 -4.15
CA LYS A 18 -12.32 -0.79 -3.95
C LYS A 18 -11.45 -0.11 -2.90
N THR A 19 -11.25 1.19 -3.05
CA THR A 19 -10.65 2.03 -2.00
C THR A 19 -11.42 1.87 -0.69
N GLN A 20 -10.71 1.67 0.41
CA GLN A 20 -11.27 1.64 1.76
C GLN A 20 -10.93 2.94 2.50
N GLY A 21 -11.76 3.38 3.44
CA GLY A 21 -11.49 4.61 4.18
C GLY A 21 -11.75 5.90 3.39
N ASP A 22 -12.62 5.84 2.37
CA ASP A 22 -12.97 6.96 1.48
C ASP A 22 -13.87 8.02 2.14
N ASN A 23 -14.39 7.74 3.33
CA ASN A 23 -15.20 8.65 4.12
C ASN A 23 -14.70 8.69 5.56
N LYS A 24 -15.11 9.73 6.29
CA LYS A 24 -14.62 9.98 7.65
C LYS A 24 -14.84 8.80 8.59
N THR A 25 -16.04 8.21 8.58
CA THR A 25 -16.41 7.10 9.48
C THR A 25 -15.56 5.87 9.20
N SER A 26 -15.39 5.49 7.93
CA SER A 26 -14.58 4.32 7.56
C SER A 26 -13.09 4.55 7.82
N ALA A 27 -12.59 5.76 7.60
CA ALA A 27 -11.22 6.14 7.92
C ALA A 27 -10.92 6.07 9.42
N GLU A 28 -11.81 6.59 10.27
CA GLU A 28 -11.70 6.52 11.73
C GLU A 28 -11.73 5.07 12.24
N ALA A 29 -12.58 4.22 11.66
CA ALA A 29 -12.63 2.80 11.99
C ALA A 29 -11.32 2.06 11.66
N ILE A 30 -10.68 2.38 10.53
CA ILE A 30 -9.39 1.80 10.15
C ILE A 30 -8.29 2.22 11.12
N ILE A 31 -8.20 3.51 11.48
CA ILE A 31 -7.20 4.00 12.45
C ILE A 31 -7.40 3.33 13.82
N SER A 32 -8.63 3.26 14.30
CA SER A 32 -8.95 2.58 15.56
C SER A 32 -8.51 1.11 15.54
N SER A 33 -8.82 0.40 14.46
CA SER A 33 -8.39 -1.00 14.27
C SER A 33 -6.86 -1.12 14.24
N ALA A 34 -6.16 -0.18 13.62
CA ALA A 34 -4.71 -0.17 13.53
C ALA A 34 -4.06 -0.08 14.92
N ILE A 35 -4.56 0.83 15.76
CA ILE A 35 -4.11 1.02 17.14
C ILE A 35 -4.42 -0.23 17.98
N ILE A 36 -5.60 -0.83 17.84
CA ILE A 36 -5.96 -2.06 18.55
C ILE A 36 -5.03 -3.21 18.17
N LEU A 37 -4.68 -3.34 16.89
CA LEU A 37 -3.78 -4.39 16.40
C LEU A 37 -2.36 -4.22 16.93
N GLU A 38 -1.85 -2.98 16.97
CA GLU A 38 -0.57 -2.67 17.62
C GLU A 38 -0.60 -3.05 19.11
N GLN A 39 -1.63 -2.63 19.84
CA GLN A 39 -1.80 -2.97 21.27
C GLN A 39 -1.93 -4.48 21.52
N ALA A 40 -2.46 -5.22 20.55
CA ALA A 40 -2.54 -6.68 20.59
C ALA A 40 -1.20 -7.38 20.27
N GLY A 41 -0.13 -6.63 19.98
CA GLY A 41 1.21 -7.15 19.75
C GLY A 41 1.60 -7.29 18.28
N ALA A 42 0.90 -6.64 17.33
CA ALA A 42 1.40 -6.55 15.97
C ALA A 42 2.69 -5.72 15.93
N GLU A 43 3.76 -6.25 15.33
CA GLU A 43 5.04 -5.55 15.19
C GLU A 43 5.21 -4.86 13.82
N LEU A 44 4.26 -5.04 12.90
CA LEU A 44 4.23 -4.44 11.57
C LEU A 44 2.80 -4.44 11.04
N LEU A 45 2.43 -3.39 10.32
CA LEU A 45 1.11 -3.24 9.70
C LEU A 45 1.23 -3.04 8.19
N VAL A 46 0.48 -3.81 7.40
CA VAL A 46 0.23 -3.51 5.98
C VAL A 46 -1.08 -2.75 5.84
N VAL A 47 -1.08 -1.70 5.02
CA VAL A 47 -2.30 -0.97 4.61
C VAL A 47 -2.45 -0.99 3.09
N GLU A 48 -3.60 -1.49 2.63
CA GLU A 48 -3.87 -1.71 1.21
C GLU A 48 -5.06 -0.89 0.69
N CYS A 49 -4.88 -0.23 -0.47
CA CYS A 49 -5.92 0.52 -1.18
C CYS A 49 -6.71 1.50 -0.29
N ILE A 50 -5.99 2.45 0.34
CA ILE A 50 -6.58 3.51 1.16
C ILE A 50 -6.13 4.89 0.67
N PRO A 51 -6.86 5.99 0.94
CA PRO A 51 -6.40 7.33 0.58
C PRO A 51 -5.02 7.64 1.15
N ALA A 52 -4.16 8.31 0.37
CA ALA A 52 -2.80 8.65 0.81
C ALA A 52 -2.76 9.48 2.11
N ALA A 53 -3.72 10.37 2.31
CA ALA A 53 -3.85 11.13 3.57
C ALA A 53 -4.15 10.22 4.77
N LEU A 54 -4.90 9.13 4.56
CA LEU A 54 -5.17 8.14 5.60
C LEU A 54 -3.93 7.28 5.87
N GLY A 55 -3.21 6.85 4.82
CA GLY A 55 -1.93 6.13 4.97
C GLY A 55 -0.91 6.92 5.80
N LYS A 56 -0.73 8.21 5.47
CA LYS A 56 0.09 9.15 6.27
C LYS A 56 -0.34 9.19 7.73
N LYS A 57 -1.64 9.41 7.98
CA LYS A 57 -2.19 9.53 9.34
C LYS A 57 -1.98 8.25 10.16
N ILE A 58 -2.09 7.07 9.54
CA ILE A 58 -1.85 5.79 10.22
C ILE A 58 -0.35 5.66 10.57
N SER A 59 0.56 5.95 9.64
CA SER A 59 2.01 5.95 9.90
C SER A 59 2.39 6.88 11.06
N GLU A 60 1.79 8.08 11.11
CA GLU A 60 2.03 9.05 12.19
C GLU A 60 1.39 8.65 13.54
N SER A 61 0.42 7.72 13.54
CA SER A 61 -0.33 7.33 14.74
C SER A 61 0.22 6.09 15.44
N LEU A 62 1.06 5.29 14.76
CA LEU A 62 1.60 4.04 15.29
C LEU A 62 3.09 4.17 15.60
N SER A 63 3.56 3.32 16.52
CA SER A 63 4.99 3.16 16.82
C SER A 63 5.65 2.06 15.98
N ILE A 64 4.85 1.16 15.41
CA ILE A 64 5.31 0.07 14.52
C ILE A 64 5.38 0.50 13.06
N PRO A 65 6.26 -0.12 12.23
CA PRO A 65 6.34 0.18 10.81
C PRO A 65 5.03 -0.10 10.06
N VAL A 66 4.64 0.84 9.22
CA VAL A 66 3.49 0.76 8.31
C VAL A 66 3.98 0.60 6.87
N ILE A 67 3.56 -0.48 6.21
CA ILE A 67 3.92 -0.80 4.83
C ILE A 67 2.71 -0.57 3.93
N GLY A 68 2.85 0.32 2.95
CA GLY A 68 1.80 0.69 2.01
C GLY A 68 1.78 -0.16 0.74
N ILE A 69 0.58 -0.40 0.22
CA ILE A 69 0.33 -0.82 -1.17
C ILE A 69 -0.94 -0.12 -1.66
N GLY A 70 -0.78 0.87 -2.54
CA GLY A 70 -1.88 1.78 -2.87
C GLY A 70 -2.36 2.60 -1.67
N ALA A 71 -1.42 3.05 -0.82
CA ALA A 71 -1.69 3.85 0.39
C ALA A 71 -0.90 5.19 0.43
N GLY A 72 -0.30 5.58 -0.70
CA GLY A 72 0.56 6.76 -0.82
C GLY A 72 1.99 6.55 -0.29
N ALA A 73 2.86 7.54 -0.52
CA ALA A 73 4.30 7.45 -0.22
C ALA A 73 4.66 7.75 1.25
N ASN A 74 3.71 8.22 2.05
CA ASN A 74 3.95 8.64 3.44
C ASN A 74 3.78 7.50 4.46
N THR A 75 3.80 6.24 4.02
CA THR A 75 3.98 5.08 4.90
C THR A 75 5.48 4.77 5.03
N ASP A 76 5.88 4.08 6.10
CA ASP A 76 7.31 3.81 6.40
C ASP A 76 8.01 2.92 5.37
N GLY A 77 7.24 2.12 4.61
CA GLY A 77 7.73 1.35 3.48
C GLY A 77 6.64 1.06 2.47
N GLN A 78 7.00 0.35 1.40
CA GLN A 78 6.10 -0.02 0.32
C GLN A 78 6.24 -1.50 -0.04
N ILE A 79 5.17 -2.11 -0.51
CA ILE A 79 5.17 -3.45 -1.10
C ILE A 79 4.43 -3.44 -2.44
N LEU A 80 4.87 -4.29 -3.36
CA LEU A 80 4.18 -4.60 -4.61
C LEU A 80 4.21 -6.11 -4.87
N VAL A 81 3.21 -6.60 -5.60
CA VAL A 81 3.26 -7.96 -6.15
C VAL A 81 4.33 -8.00 -7.23
N LEU A 82 5.19 -9.02 -7.22
CA LEU A 82 6.30 -9.13 -8.16
C LEU A 82 5.85 -9.04 -9.62
N TYR A 83 4.75 -9.71 -9.98
CA TYR A 83 4.23 -9.71 -11.35
C TYR A 83 3.75 -8.33 -11.80
N ASP A 84 3.22 -7.49 -10.91
CA ASP A 84 2.90 -6.10 -11.23
C ASP A 84 4.20 -5.31 -11.45
N LEU A 85 5.16 -5.47 -10.54
CA LEU A 85 6.46 -4.79 -10.58
C LEU A 85 7.22 -5.04 -11.90
N ILE A 86 7.10 -6.24 -12.48
CA ILE A 86 7.76 -6.60 -13.75
C ILE A 86 6.81 -6.64 -14.96
N GLY A 87 5.56 -6.21 -14.82
CA GLY A 87 4.60 -6.07 -15.92
C GLY A 87 4.10 -7.38 -16.54
N LEU A 88 3.97 -8.44 -15.73
CA LEU A 88 3.42 -9.74 -16.16
C LEU A 88 1.94 -9.94 -15.76
N SER A 89 1.40 -9.07 -14.92
CA SER A 89 -0.02 -9.16 -14.53
C SER A 89 -0.93 -8.87 -15.73
N PRO A 90 -1.98 -9.67 -15.96
CA PRO A 90 -2.92 -9.46 -17.07
C PRO A 90 -3.62 -8.09 -17.00
N GLN A 91 -3.86 -7.60 -15.78
CA GLN A 91 -4.39 -6.28 -15.50
C GLN A 91 -3.56 -5.67 -14.37
N MET A 92 -2.91 -4.55 -14.67
CA MET A 92 -2.09 -3.82 -13.70
C MET A 92 -2.99 -3.01 -12.76
N PRO A 93 -2.80 -3.09 -11.43
CA PRO A 93 -3.45 -2.18 -10.50
C PRO A 93 -3.03 -0.73 -10.76
N GLY A 94 -3.94 0.24 -10.61
CA GLY A 94 -3.65 1.66 -10.87
C GLY A 94 -2.54 2.27 -9.99
N PHE A 95 -2.29 1.68 -8.82
CA PHE A 95 -1.21 2.08 -7.91
C PHE A 95 0.15 1.40 -8.20
N SER A 96 0.20 0.48 -9.17
CA SER A 96 1.41 -0.26 -9.49
C SER A 96 2.25 0.43 -10.57
N LYS A 97 3.52 0.04 -10.68
CA LYS A 97 4.44 0.50 -11.72
C LYS A 97 5.23 -0.69 -12.26
N ASN A 98 5.33 -0.78 -13.60
CA ASN A 98 6.25 -1.71 -14.25
C ASN A 98 7.67 -1.12 -14.24
N PHE A 99 8.52 -1.62 -13.35
CA PHE A 99 9.92 -1.22 -13.26
C PHE A 99 10.82 -1.93 -14.28
N LEU A 100 10.36 -3.04 -14.87
CA LEU A 100 11.13 -3.74 -15.91
C LEU A 100 11.15 -2.98 -17.23
N SER A 101 10.09 -2.21 -17.56
CA SER A 101 10.07 -1.39 -18.78
C SER A 101 11.10 -0.25 -18.79
N GLU A 102 11.71 0.07 -17.65
CA GLU A 102 12.75 1.09 -17.49
C GLU A 102 14.15 0.49 -17.28
N GLY A 103 14.30 -0.84 -17.35
CA GLY A 103 15.53 -1.57 -17.06
C GLY A 103 15.88 -2.63 -18.11
N ASN A 104 17.02 -3.29 -17.91
CA ASN A 104 17.52 -4.32 -18.83
C ASN A 104 17.41 -5.74 -18.25
N SER A 105 17.03 -5.87 -16.97
CA SER A 105 16.92 -7.14 -16.27
C SER A 105 15.94 -7.07 -15.10
N ILE A 106 15.48 -8.22 -14.61
CA ILE A 106 14.67 -8.31 -13.38
C ILE A 106 15.44 -7.77 -12.18
N SER A 107 16.75 -8.03 -12.08
CA SER A 107 17.59 -7.50 -10.99
C SER A 107 17.59 -5.97 -10.98
N ASP A 108 17.72 -5.34 -12.16
CA ASP A 108 17.68 -3.88 -12.27
C ASP A 108 16.31 -3.33 -11.87
N ALA A 109 15.22 -4.00 -12.25
CA ALA A 109 13.87 -3.61 -11.87
C ALA A 109 13.68 -3.62 -10.34
N LEU A 110 14.20 -4.64 -9.65
CA LEU A 110 14.15 -4.74 -8.18
C LEU A 110 15.00 -3.63 -7.51
N ILE A 111 16.19 -3.34 -8.03
CA ILE A 111 17.05 -2.27 -7.52
C ILE A 111 16.39 -0.91 -7.71
N ARG A 112 15.76 -0.67 -8.87
CA ARG A 112 15.03 0.57 -9.17
C ARG A 112 13.85 0.75 -8.24
N PHE A 113 13.04 -0.28 -8.02
CA PHE A 113 11.95 -0.24 -7.06
C PHE A 113 12.43 0.12 -5.65
N ALA A 114 13.46 -0.58 -5.16
CA ALA A 114 14.02 -0.29 -3.84
C ALA A 114 14.62 1.13 -3.72
N THR A 115 15.20 1.65 -4.80
CA THR A 115 15.73 3.02 -4.86
C THR A 115 14.60 4.04 -4.84
N ALA A 116 13.56 3.82 -5.63
CA ALA A 116 12.41 4.70 -5.71
C ALA A 116 11.62 4.82 -4.39
N ILE A 117 11.61 3.76 -3.58
CA ILE A 117 11.06 3.83 -2.21
C ILE A 117 11.95 4.70 -1.32
N ARG A 118 13.27 4.47 -1.34
CA ARG A 118 14.22 5.18 -0.46
C ARG A 118 14.33 6.67 -0.77
N ASP A 119 14.19 7.06 -2.03
CA ASP A 119 14.22 8.46 -2.45
C ASP A 119 12.83 9.13 -2.47
N GLY A 120 11.78 8.37 -2.18
CA GLY A 120 10.40 8.86 -2.13
C GLY A 120 9.76 9.13 -3.50
N SER A 121 10.38 8.71 -4.60
CA SER A 121 9.81 8.87 -5.95
C SER A 121 8.73 7.83 -6.29
N PHE A 122 8.59 6.77 -5.50
CA PHE A 122 7.50 5.79 -5.62
C PHE A 122 6.82 5.51 -4.26
N PRO A 123 5.47 5.44 -4.22
CA PRO A 123 4.54 5.78 -5.30
C PRO A 123 4.52 7.30 -5.60
N PRO A 124 4.30 7.72 -6.86
CA PRO A 124 4.18 9.14 -7.19
C PRO A 124 2.90 9.74 -6.57
N ALA A 125 2.91 11.06 -6.39
CA ALA A 125 1.83 11.78 -5.67
C ALA A 125 0.43 11.63 -6.31
N ASP A 126 0.37 11.28 -7.61
CA ASP A 126 -0.86 11.09 -8.39
C ASP A 126 -1.40 9.65 -8.38
N GLN A 127 -0.59 8.65 -8.04
CA GLN A 127 -1.01 7.23 -7.96
C GLN A 127 -1.57 6.83 -6.59
N SER A 128 -2.22 7.76 -5.89
CA SER A 128 -2.83 7.53 -4.57
C SER A 128 -4.22 6.87 -4.61
N HIS A 129 -4.69 6.42 -5.78
CA HIS A 129 -6.03 5.84 -5.94
C HIS A 129 -6.00 4.59 -6.82
N PRO A 130 -6.66 3.48 -6.42
CA PRO A 130 -6.98 2.43 -7.36
C PRO A 130 -8.01 2.97 -8.36
N SER A 131 -7.71 2.80 -9.65
CA SER A 131 -8.66 2.97 -10.76
C SER A 131 -9.78 1.94 -10.69
#